data_AF-A0A0P9Z0R9-F1
#
_entry.id   AF-A0A0P9Z0R9-F1
#
_cell.length_a   1.000
_cell.length_b   1.000
_cell.length_c   1.000
_cell.angle_alpha   90.00
_cell.angle_beta   90.00
_cell.angle_gamma   90.00
#
_symmetry.space_group_name_H-M   'P 1'
#
loop_
_entity.id
_entity.type
_entity.pdbx_description
1 polymer ?
#
loop_
_entity_poly.entity_id
_entity_poly.type
_entity_poly.pdbx_seq_one_letter_code
_entity_poly.pdbx_strand_id
1 'polypeptide(L)' 'MTLEQVLTDFDLWLTGFGKRYLHVNTGGDEYVGCIVEADDVESMIAMAQQAGIKTGLDAF' A
#
# COMPACT_ATOMS: atom_id res chain seq x y z
N MET A 1 -19.25 -7.04 -2.16
CA MET A 1 -18.11 -6.12 -1.96
C MET A 1 -16.93 -6.99 -1.54
N THR A 2 -15.86 -7.00 -2.32
CA THR A 2 -14.64 -7.75 -1.99
C THR A 2 -13.71 -6.91 -1.13
N LEU A 3 -12.78 -7.54 -0.41
CA LEU A 3 -11.77 -6.80 0.36
C LEU A 3 -10.94 -5.90 -0.57
N GLU A 4 -10.56 -6.39 -1.74
CA GLU A 4 -9.86 -5.63 -2.78
C GLU A 4 -10.62 -4.35 -3.18
N GLN A 5 -11.93 -4.45 -3.42
CA GLN A 5 -12.76 -3.28 -3.74
C GLN A 5 -12.77 -2.25 -2.60
N VAL A 6 -12.89 -2.71 -1.35
CA VAL A 6 -12.87 -1.83 -0.17
C VAL A 6 -11.53 -1.09 -0.06
N LEU A 7 -10.42 -1.77 -0.34
CA LEU A 7 -9.07 -1.20 -0.26
C LEU A 7 -8.80 -0.22 -1.39
N THR A 8 -9.28 -0.50 -2.60
CA THR A 8 -9.21 0.44 -3.73
C THR A 8 -10.02 1.70 -3.44
N ASP A 9 -11.24 1.57 -2.92
CA ASP A 9 -12.06 2.71 -2.52
C ASP A 9 -11.40 3.51 -1.38
N PHE A 10 -10.72 2.81 -0.46
CA PHE A 10 -9.96 3.42 0.62
C PHE A 10 -8.74 4.21 0.14
N ASP A 11 -7.91 3.65 -0.77
CA ASP A 11 -6.79 4.38 -1.39
C ASP A 11 -7.30 5.62 -2.13
N LEU A 12 -8.39 5.49 -2.89
CA LEU A 12 -9.00 6.60 -3.60
C LEU A 12 -9.44 7.71 -2.63
N TRP A 13 -10.06 7.35 -1.51
CA TRP A 13 -10.43 8.32 -0.48
C TRP A 13 -9.21 9.03 0.13
N LEU A 14 -8.09 8.32 0.34
CA LEU A 14 -6.84 8.89 0.86
C LEU A 14 -6.20 9.90 -0.09
N THR A 15 -6.40 9.76 -1.41
CA THR A 15 -5.84 10.70 -2.39
C THR A 15 -6.32 12.14 -2.15
N GLY A 16 -7.55 12.33 -1.63
CA GLY A 16 -8.09 13.63 -1.25
C GLY A 16 -7.34 14.30 -0.09
N PHE A 17 -6.53 13.54 0.64
CA PHE A 17 -5.68 13.99 1.75
C PHE A 17 -4.19 13.99 1.41
N GLY A 18 -3.83 13.77 0.14
CA GLY A 18 -2.42 13.67 -0.28
C GLY A 18 -1.72 12.42 0.23
N LYS A 19 -2.48 11.35 0.54
CA LYS A 19 -1.96 10.08 1.06
C LYS A 19 -2.26 8.94 0.12
N ARG A 20 -1.53 7.85 0.26
CA ARG A 20 -1.71 6.60 -0.49
C ARG A 20 -1.63 5.41 0.44
N TYR A 21 -2.29 4.34 0.06
CA TYR A 21 -2.26 3.06 0.75
C TYR A 21 -1.34 2.07 0.01
N LEU A 22 -0.25 1.68 0.67
CA LEU A 22 0.66 0.66 0.16
C LEU A 22 0.30 -0.70 0.75
N HIS A 23 0.07 -1.66 -0.14
CA HIS A 23 -0.08 -3.06 0.17
C HIS A 23 1.29 -3.63 0.53
N VAL A 24 1.39 -4.35 1.65
CA VAL A 24 2.64 -4.94 2.14
C VAL A 24 2.49 -6.46 2.21
N ASN A 25 3.25 -7.17 1.40
CA ASN A 25 3.33 -8.61 1.46
C ASN A 25 4.51 -9.02 2.35
N THR A 26 4.17 -9.46 3.56
CA THR A 26 5.10 -9.95 4.58
C THR A 26 5.40 -11.45 4.45
N GLY A 27 4.78 -12.15 3.49
CA GLY A 27 4.91 -13.59 3.28
C GLY A 27 4.17 -14.46 4.31
N GLY A 28 3.40 -13.85 5.23
CA GLY A 28 2.56 -14.56 6.20
C GLY A 28 1.08 -14.58 5.82
N ASP A 29 0.25 -15.14 6.69
CA ASP A 29 -1.21 -15.22 6.50
C ASP A 29 -1.93 -13.89 6.79
N GLU A 30 -1.19 -12.89 7.25
CA GLU A 30 -1.74 -11.57 7.60
C GLU A 30 -1.73 -10.62 6.40
N TYR A 31 -2.85 -9.92 6.24
CA TYR A 31 -2.94 -8.79 5.32
C TYR A 31 -2.45 -7.51 6.02
N VAL A 32 -1.38 -6.92 5.49
CA VAL A 32 -0.78 -5.69 6.04
C VAL A 32 -0.74 -4.63 4.95
N GLY A 33 -0.98 -3.38 5.34
CA GLY A 33 -0.71 -2.23 4.50
C GLY A 33 -0.41 -1.00 5.33
N CYS A 34 0.25 -0.02 4.71
CA CYS A 34 0.64 1.22 5.38
C CYS A 34 0.14 2.44 4.59
N ILE A 35 -0.22 3.49 5.33
CA ILE A 35 -0.56 4.78 4.76
C ILE A 35 0.72 5.61 4.68
N VAL A 36 1.00 6.15 3.51
CA VAL A 36 2.18 6.98 3.25
C VAL A 36 1.76 8.30 2.62
N GLU A 37 2.64 9.31 2.68
CA GLU A 37 2.46 10.51 1.87
C GLU A 37 2.55 10.15 0.39
N ALA A 38 1.71 10.78 -0.45
CA ALA A 38 1.67 10.49 -1.88
C ALA A 38 3.02 10.73 -2.56
N ASP A 39 3.74 11.75 -2.12
CA ASP A 39 5.07 12.11 -2.64
C ASP A 39 6.17 11.11 -2.23
N ASP A 40 5.92 10.31 -1.18
CA ASP A 40 6.90 9.36 -0.64
C ASP A 40 6.71 7.93 -1.17
N VAL A 41 5.67 7.66 -1.96
CA VAL A 41 5.31 6.30 -2.43
C VAL A 41 6.49 5.58 -3.07
N GLU A 42 7.18 6.22 -4.02
CA GLU A 42 8.30 5.60 -4.74
C GLU A 42 9.47 5.29 -3.80
N SER A 43 9.79 6.23 -2.92
CA SER A 43 10.86 6.08 -1.92
C SER A 43 10.55 4.95 -0.94
N MET A 44 9.29 4.84 -0.49
CA MET A 44 8.84 3.78 0.41
C MET A 44 8.89 2.40 -0.24
N ILE A 45 8.45 2.29 -1.50
CA ILE A 45 8.56 1.03 -2.28
C ILE A 45 10.02 0.63 -2.44
N ALA A 46 10.91 1.58 -2.79
CA ALA A 46 12.33 1.31 -2.95
C ALA A 46 12.99 0.83 -1.65
N MET A 47 12.66 1.46 -0.51
CA MET A 47 13.16 1.03 0.80
C MET A 47 12.63 -0.36 1.19
N ALA A 48 11.34 -0.64 0.96
CA ALA A 48 10.77 -1.95 1.23
C ALA A 48 11.43 -3.04 0.38
N GLN A 49 11.70 -2.77 -0.90
CA GLN A 49 12.42 -3.69 -1.79
C GLN A 49 13.84 -3.99 -1.27
N GLN A 50 14.57 -2.98 -0.77
CA GLN A 50 15.89 -3.18 -0.17
C GLN A 50 15.84 -4.06 1.09
N ALA A 51 14.73 -4.00 1.84
CA ALA A 51 14.48 -4.85 2.99
C ALA A 51 13.95 -6.26 2.61
N GLY A 52 13.77 -6.56 1.32
CA GLY A 52 13.21 -7.82 0.86
C GLY A 52 11.70 -7.95 1.06
N ILE A 53 11.00 -6.83 1.28
CA ILE A 53 9.55 -6.78 1.47
C ILE A 53 8.91 -6.38 0.14
N LYS A 54 7.94 -7.16 -0.35
CA LYS A 54 7.19 -6.81 -1.57
C LYS A 54 6.07 -5.84 -1.20
N THR A 55 6.06 -4.65 -1.83
CA THR A 55 5.03 -3.63 -1.61
C THR A 55 4.56 -3.01 -2.91
N GLY A 56 3.33 -2.50 -2.95
CA GLY A 56 2.79 -1.82 -4.12
C GLY A 56 1.44 -1.13 -3.88
N LEU A 57 0.98 -0.35 -4.85
CA LEU A 57 -0.34 0.29 -4.81
C LEU A 57 -1.46 -0.65 -5.26
N ASP A 58 -1.14 -1.64 -6.07
CA ASP A 58 -2.08 -2.67 -6.47
C ASP A 58 -2.15 -3.76 -5.40
N ALA A 59 -3.36 -4.21 -5.11
CA ALA A 59 -3.55 -5.40 -4.31
C ALA A 59 -3.04 -6.62 -5.11
N PHE A 60 -2.03 -7.30 -4.57
CA PHE A 60 -1.48 -8.62 -4.98
C PHE A 60 -0.43 -8.63 -6.12
#